data_AF-A0A556PPF6-F1
#
_entry.id   AF-A0A556PPF6-F1
#
_cell.length_a   1.000
_cell.length_b   1.000
_cell.length_c   1.000
_cell.angle_alpha   90.00
_cell.angle_beta   90.00
_cell.angle_gamma   90.00
#
_symmetry.space_group_name_H-M   'P 1'
#
loop_
_entity.id
_entity.type
_entity.pdbx_description
1 polymer ?
#
loop_
_entity_poly.entity_id
_entity_poly.type
_entity_poly.pdbx_seq_one_letter_code
_entity_poly.pdbx_strand_id
1 'polypeptide(L)' 'MTRGPNANTLLAVCILATLSVAGMIFAILSKKLPYIIIGVTLNCLPLVFSMLLFLAWAISEP' A
#
# COMPACT_ATOMS: atom_id res chain seq x y z
N MET A 1 9.61 -21.01 10.59
CA MET A 1 9.53 -20.09 9.44
C MET A 1 8.46 -20.62 8.50
N THR A 2 7.19 -20.41 8.87
CA THR A 2 6.07 -20.94 8.09
C THR A 2 5.54 -19.81 7.25
N ARG A 3 6.05 -19.66 6.02
CA ARG A 3 5.35 -18.87 5.02
C ARG A 3 4.00 -19.56 4.80
N GLY A 4 2.90 -18.81 4.83
CA GLY A 4 1.61 -19.38 4.45
C GLY A 4 1.75 -20.03 3.07
N PRO A 5 1.39 -21.32 2.88
CA PRO A 5 1.55 -21.99 1.59
C PRO A 5 0.84 -21.17 0.50
N ASN A 6 1.57 -20.83 -0.57
CA ASN A 6 1.12 -19.99 -1.69
C ASN A 6 0.79 -18.51 -1.42
N ALA A 7 1.19 -17.93 -0.28
CA ALA A 7 1.03 -16.49 -0.07
C ALA A 7 1.98 -15.66 -0.97
N ASN A 8 1.46 -15.11 -2.07
CA ASN A 8 2.20 -14.21 -2.94
C ASN A 8 2.24 -12.78 -2.36
N THR A 9 3.08 -12.60 -1.34
CA THR A 9 3.31 -11.31 -0.67
C THR A 9 3.71 -10.20 -1.62
N LEU A 10 4.48 -10.51 -2.67
CA LEU A 10 4.96 -9.53 -3.64
C LEU A 10 3.80 -8.99 -4.47
N LEU A 11 2.88 -9.87 -4.91
CA LEU A 11 1.65 -9.47 -5.58
C LEU A 11 0.77 -8.60 -4.67
N ALA A 12 0.62 -8.97 -3.39
CA ALA A 12 -0.15 -8.19 -2.43
C ALA A 12 0.45 -6.78 -2.22
N VAL A 13 1.79 -6.68 -2.10
CA VAL A 13 2.51 -5.40 -2.04
C VAL A 13 2.21 -4.56 -3.27
N CYS A 14 2.35 -5.12 -4.48
CA CYS A 14 2.08 -4.42 -5.72
C CYS A 14 0.65 -3.87 -5.80
N ILE A 15 -0.35 -4.69 -5.44
CA ILE A 15 -1.76 -4.28 -5.45
C ILE A 15 -2.02 -3.18 -4.42
N LEU A 16 -1.52 -3.32 -3.19
CA LEU A 16 -1.71 -2.32 -2.13
C LEU A 16 -1.05 -0.98 -2.46
N ALA A 17 0.20 -1.03 -2.96
CA ALA A 17 0.95 0.17 -3.33
C ALA A 17 0.29 0.89 -4.51
N THR A 18 -0.09 0.16 -5.57
CA THR A 18 -0.77 0.78 -6.73
C THR A 18 -2.14 1.34 -6.36
N LEU A 19 -2.92 0.64 -5.55
CA LEU A 19 -4.22 1.12 -5.07
C LEU A 19 -4.08 2.39 -4.21
N SER A 20 -3.09 2.43 -3.31
CA SER A 20 -2.80 3.60 -2.48
C SER A 20 -2.38 4.80 -3.33
N VAL A 21 -1.47 4.61 -4.29
CA VAL A 21 -1.04 5.67 -5.21
C VAL A 21 -2.20 6.17 -6.05
N ALA A 22 -3.03 5.27 -6.59
CA ALA A 22 -4.24 5.64 -7.32
C ALA A 22 -5.21 6.44 -6.43
N GLY A 23 -5.41 6.03 -5.18
CA GLY A 23 -6.26 6.73 -4.21
C GLY A 23 -5.76 8.13 -3.89
N MET A 24 -4.44 8.32 -3.76
CA MET A 24 -3.85 9.66 -3.61
C MET A 24 -4.06 10.53 -4.86
N ILE A 25 -3.90 9.97 -6.06
CA ILE A 25 -4.17 10.69 -7.32
C ILE A 25 -5.63 11.12 -7.39
N PHE A 26 -6.58 10.24 -7.07
CA PHE A 26 -8.02 10.59 -7.01
C PHE A 26 -8.32 11.66 -5.97
N ALA A 27 -7.68 11.60 -4.80
CA ALA A 27 -7.83 12.61 -3.75
C ALA A 27 -7.39 13.99 -4.24
N ILE A 28 -6.22 14.08 -4.87
CA ILE A 28 -5.68 15.31 -5.45
C ILE A 28 -6.58 15.83 -6.59
N LEU A 29 -7.06 14.94 -7.46
CA LEU A 29 -7.91 15.27 -8.58
C LEU A 29 -9.28 15.84 -8.16
N SER A 30 -9.74 15.53 -6.94
CA SER A 30 -10.98 16.06 -6.37
C SER A 30 -10.98 17.60 -6.27
N LYS A 31 -9.81 18.26 -6.21
CA LYS A 31 -9.66 19.74 -6.06
C LYS A 31 -10.41 20.35 -4.88
N LYS A 32 -10.83 19.53 -3.92
CA LYS A 32 -11.54 19.92 -2.71
C LYS A 32 -10.64 19.60 -1.54
N LEU A 33 -10.21 20.64 -0.83
CA LEU A 33 -9.37 20.55 0.36
C LEU A 33 -9.72 19.38 1.31
N PRO A 34 -10.99 19.18 1.73
CA PRO A 34 -11.31 18.09 2.65
C PRO A 34 -11.06 16.71 2.03
N TYR A 35 -11.40 16.50 0.76
CA TYR A 35 -11.16 15.22 0.08
C TYR A 35 -9.68 14.96 -0.16
N ILE A 36 -8.88 16.01 -0.39
CA ILE A 36 -7.41 15.88 -0.49
C ILE A 36 -6.83 15.43 0.85
N ILE A 37 -7.19 16.11 1.96
CA ILE A 37 -6.65 15.79 3.29
C ILE A 37 -7.04 14.37 3.70
N ILE A 38 -8.34 14.05 3.61
CA ILE A 38 -8.86 12.72 3.98
C ILE A 38 -8.27 11.65 3.08
N GLY A 39 -8.28 11.87 1.76
CA GLY A 39 -7.79 10.89 0.80
C GLY A 39 -6.30 10.63 0.91
N VAL A 40 -5.47 11.65 1.08
CA VAL A 40 -4.02 11.46 1.31
C VAL A 40 -3.77 10.77 2.65
N THR A 41 -4.44 11.20 3.73
CA THR A 41 -4.28 10.59 5.07
C THR A 41 -4.69 9.12 5.06
N LEU A 42 -5.83 8.78 4.47
CA LEU A 42 -6.32 7.41 4.38
C LEU A 42 -5.45 6.52 3.51
N ASN A 43 -4.91 7.04 2.40
CA ASN A 43 -4.05 6.25 1.52
C ASN A 43 -2.60 6.11 2.03
N CYS A 44 -2.17 6.94 2.98
CA CYS A 44 -0.87 6.79 3.65
C CYS A 44 -0.77 5.46 4.42
N LEU A 45 -1.85 5.02 5.07
CA LEU A 45 -1.87 3.78 5.85
C LEU A 45 -1.59 2.51 5.02
N PRO A 46 -2.31 2.22 3.92
CA PRO A 46 -2.01 1.07 3.06
C PRO A 46 -0.64 1.19 2.39
N LEU A 47 -0.13 2.42 2.15
CA LEU A 47 1.23 2.62 1.65
C LEU A 47 2.28 2.13 2.66
N VAL A 48 2.19 2.58 3.92
CA VAL A 48 3.07 2.13 5.01
C VAL A 48 2.97 0.62 5.19
N PHE A 49 1.75 0.07 5.14
CA PHE A 49 1.55 -1.37 5.26
C PHE A 49 2.23 -2.16 4.12
N SER A 50 2.14 -1.67 2.88
CA SER A 50 2.82 -2.27 1.74
C SER A 50 4.36 -2.25 1.89
N MET A 51 4.92 -1.18 2.46
CA MET A 51 6.36 -1.09 2.77
C MET A 51 6.78 -2.11 3.83
N LEU A 52 5.98 -2.30 4.88
CA LEU A 52 6.23 -3.31 5.91
C LEU A 52 6.17 -4.73 5.34
N LEU A 53 5.19 -5.01 4.48
CA LEU A 53 5.08 -6.30 3.78
C LEU A 53 6.25 -6.55 2.84
N PHE A 54 6.70 -5.53 2.11
CA PHE A 54 7.88 -5.61 1.25
C PHE A 54 9.13 -5.90 2.06
N LEU A 55 9.33 -5.20 3.17
CA LEU A 55 10.45 -5.44 4.08
C LEU A 55 10.40 -6.87 4.64
N ALA A 56 9.23 -7.34 5.08
CA ALA A 56 9.03 -8.70 5.58
C ALA A 56 9.32 -9.75 4.50
N TRP A 57 9.00 -9.47 3.24
CA TRP A 57 9.36 -10.34 2.12
C TRP A 57 10.87 -10.35 1.89
N ALA A 58 11.51 -9.18 1.83
CA ALA A 58 12.93 -9.01 1.56
C ALA A 58 13.83 -9.67 2.62
N ILE A 59 13.48 -9.55 3.91
CA ILE A 59 14.24 -10.22 5.00
C ILE A 59 13.95 -11.73 5.08
N SER A 60 12.89 -12.20 4.41
CA SER A 60 12.51 -13.62 4.42
C SER A 60 13.04 -14.36 3.19
N GLU A 61 13.56 -13.67 2.18
CA GLU A 61 14.39 -14.30 1.16
C GLU A 61 15.78 -14.62 1.76
N PRO A 62 16.24 -15.88 1.65
CA PRO A 62 17.52 -16.32 2.20
C PRO A 62 18.73 -15.80 1.41
#